data_AF-A0A8S0UE65-F1
#
_entry.id   AF-A0A8S0UE65-F1
#
_cell.length_a   1.000
_cell.length_b   1.000
_cell.length_c   1.000
_cell.angle_alpha   90.00
_cell.angle_beta   90.00
_cell.angle_gamma   90.00
#
_symmetry.space_group_name_H-M   'P 1'
#
loop_
_entity.id
_entity.type
_entity.pdbx_description
1 polymer ?
#
loop_
_entity_poly.entity_id
_entity_poly.type
_entity_poly.pdbx_seq_one_letter_code
_entity_poly.pdbx_strand_id
1 'polypeptide(L)'
;HLQQEMASLMENIEHLESSKRKLSGEDLGSCTTEELLELEQQLERSISSIRTRKIQVFRQHVEQLKEKGTALAVENAMLRNKLSLQQERGSNKEKATVPSADISEVSDVETDLFIGPPETSRKRAL
;
A
#
# COMPACT_ATOMS: atom_id res chain seq x y z
N HIS A 1 -47.75 -26.22 12.08
CA HIS A 1 -46.97 -25.52 11.04
C HIS A 1 -45.78 -24.80 11.66
N LEU A 2 -45.98 -23.68 12.36
CA LEU A 2 -44.89 -22.89 12.98
C LEU A 2 -43.97 -23.71 13.91
N GLN A 3 -44.52 -24.59 14.76
CA GLN A 3 -43.70 -25.44 15.63
C GLN A 3 -42.80 -26.41 14.84
N GLN A 4 -43.29 -26.93 13.71
CA GLN A 4 -42.54 -27.83 12.85
C GLN A 4 -41.46 -27.08 12.06
N GLU A 5 -41.77 -25.88 11.58
CA GLU A 5 -40.80 -24.99 10.94
C GLU A 5 -39.69 -24.58 11.93
N MET A 6 -40.04 -24.24 13.16
CA MET A 6 -39.07 -23.94 14.22
C MET A 6 -38.17 -25.15 14.53
N ALA A 7 -38.74 -26.35 14.64
CA ALA A 7 -37.96 -27.58 14.86
C ALA A 7 -36.97 -27.83 13.72
N SER A 8 -37.42 -27.71 12.47
CA SER A 8 -36.55 -27.86 11.30
C SER A 8 -35.43 -26.80 11.26
N LEU A 9 -35.73 -25.57 11.64
CA LEU A 9 -34.70 -24.52 11.70
C LEU A 9 -33.65 -24.81 12.78
N MET A 10 -34.08 -25.29 13.96
CA MET A 10 -33.16 -25.69 15.03
C MET A 10 -32.26 -26.85 14.60
N GLU A 11 -32.81 -27.88 13.97
CA GLU A 11 -32.03 -29.00 13.43
C GLU A 11 -30.99 -28.53 12.39
N ASN A 12 -31.37 -27.62 11.50
CA ASN A 12 -30.45 -27.03 10.52
C ASN A 12 -29.32 -26.24 11.19
N ILE A 13 -29.61 -25.48 12.26
CA ILE A 13 -28.60 -24.75 13.03
C ILE A 13 -27.62 -25.73 13.65
N GLU A 14 -28.11 -26.76 14.34
CA GLU A 14 -27.27 -27.78 14.98
C GLU A 14 -26.37 -28.49 13.97
N HIS A 15 -26.91 -28.84 12.80
CA HIS A 15 -26.15 -29.44 11.71
C HIS A 15 -25.05 -28.53 11.19
N LEU A 16 -25.34 -27.24 10.97
CA LEU A 16 -24.37 -26.26 10.52
C LEU A 16 -23.27 -26.01 11.56
N GLU A 17 -23.62 -25.91 12.84
CA GLU A 17 -22.66 -25.74 13.93
C GLU A 17 -21.75 -26.96 14.08
N SER A 18 -22.31 -28.16 14.00
CA SER A 18 -21.53 -29.42 13.99
C SER A 18 -20.57 -29.46 12.82
N SER A 19 -21.05 -29.14 11.61
CA SER A 19 -20.22 -29.07 10.41
C SER A 19 -19.07 -28.06 10.55
N LYS A 20 -19.35 -26.88 11.13
CA LYS A 20 -18.34 -25.86 11.40
C LYS A 20 -17.26 -26.35 12.36
N ARG A 21 -17.64 -27.03 13.45
CA ARG A 21 -16.70 -27.60 14.43
C ARG A 21 -15.79 -28.63 13.76
N LYS A 22 -16.37 -29.57 12.99
CA LYS A 22 -15.61 -30.54 12.20
C LYS A 22 -14.62 -29.87 11.24
N LEU A 23 -15.06 -28.88 10.46
CA LEU A 23 -14.19 -28.09 9.57
C LEU A 23 -13.07 -27.34 10.31
N SER A 24 -13.26 -27.04 11.58
CA SER A 24 -12.26 -26.39 12.45
C SER A 24 -11.33 -27.39 13.13
N GLY A 25 -11.49 -28.70 12.88
CA GLY A 25 -10.71 -29.77 13.48
C GLY A 25 -11.21 -30.21 14.86
N GLU A 26 -12.40 -29.78 15.26
CA GLU A 26 -13.04 -30.12 16.54
C GLU A 26 -14.01 -31.31 16.37
N ASP A 27 -14.30 -32.03 17.47
CA ASP A 27 -15.28 -33.14 17.53
C ASP A 27 -15.10 -34.29 16.51
N LEU A 28 -13.90 -34.46 15.97
CA LEU A 28 -13.58 -35.45 14.94
C LEU A 28 -13.61 -36.91 15.43
N GLY A 29 -13.62 -37.15 16.74
CA GLY A 29 -13.64 -38.51 17.30
C GLY A 29 -14.90 -39.32 16.96
N SER A 30 -15.96 -38.64 16.50
CA SER A 30 -17.21 -39.25 16.04
C SER A 30 -17.25 -39.52 14.52
N CYS A 31 -16.27 -39.01 13.78
CA CYS A 31 -16.23 -39.13 12.32
C CYS A 31 -15.71 -40.51 11.90
N THR A 32 -16.32 -41.03 10.85
CA THR A 32 -15.81 -42.19 10.11
C THR A 32 -14.58 -41.79 9.28
N THR A 33 -13.81 -42.79 8.83
CA THR A 33 -12.66 -42.56 7.96
C THR A 33 -13.05 -41.95 6.62
N GLU A 34 -14.24 -42.25 6.10
CA GLU A 34 -14.76 -41.68 4.86
C GLU A 34 -15.11 -40.20 5.03
N GLU A 35 -15.84 -39.84 6.10
CA GLU A 35 -16.14 -38.44 6.41
C GLU A 35 -14.88 -37.60 6.63
N LEU A 36 -13.86 -38.16 7.28
CA LEU A 36 -12.58 -37.47 7.47
C LEU A 36 -11.86 -37.22 6.14
N LEU A 37 -11.89 -38.18 5.21
CA LEU A 37 -11.30 -38.03 3.89
C LEU A 37 -12.05 -36.97 3.06
N GLU A 38 -13.38 -36.95 3.11
CA GLU A 38 -14.18 -35.91 2.45
C GLU A 38 -13.87 -34.51 3.01
N LEU A 39 -13.75 -34.41 4.34
CA LEU A 39 -13.40 -33.18 5.03
C LEU A 39 -12.03 -32.66 4.59
N GLU A 40 -11.03 -33.54 4.52
CA GLU A 40 -9.68 -33.23 4.05
C GLU A 40 -9.72 -32.69 2.61
N GLN A 41 -10.40 -33.41 1.70
CA GLN A 41 -10.52 -32.99 0.29
C GLN A 41 -11.27 -31.66 0.14
N GLN A 42 -12.28 -31.41 0.97
CA GLN A 42 -12.99 -30.13 0.98
C GLN A 42 -12.08 -28.99 1.45
N LEU A 43 -11.32 -29.21 2.52
CA LEU A 43 -10.38 -28.23 3.05
C LEU A 43 -9.27 -27.93 2.03
N GLU A 44 -8.66 -28.95 1.44
CA GLU A 44 -7.61 -28.79 0.43
C GLU A 44 -8.09 -27.96 -0.77
N ARG A 45 -9.26 -28.30 -1.33
CA ARG A 45 -9.87 -27.55 -2.44
C ARG A 45 -10.12 -26.09 -2.05
N SER A 46 -10.71 -25.86 -0.88
CA SER A 46 -11.04 -24.50 -0.43
C SER A 46 -9.79 -23.65 -0.23
N ILE A 47 -8.75 -24.19 0.41
CA ILE A 47 -7.47 -23.52 0.65
C ILE A 47 -6.77 -23.20 -0.67
N SER A 48 -6.75 -24.16 -1.60
CA SER A 48 -6.19 -23.96 -2.95
C SER A 48 -6.88 -22.81 -3.68
N SER A 49 -8.21 -22.77 -3.62
CA SER A 49 -9.02 -21.72 -4.24
C SER A 49 -8.78 -20.34 -3.61
N ILE A 50 -8.72 -20.28 -2.27
CA ILE A 50 -8.39 -19.05 -1.53
C ILE A 50 -6.99 -18.54 -1.90
N ARG A 51 -5.99 -19.41 -1.91
CA ARG A 51 -4.61 -19.04 -2.27
C ARG A 51 -4.53 -18.52 -3.71
N THR A 52 -5.18 -19.22 -4.64
CA THR A 52 -5.23 -18.81 -6.06
C THR A 52 -5.83 -17.42 -6.20
N ARG A 53 -6.98 -17.18 -5.57
CA ARG A 53 -7.64 -15.87 -5.59
C ARG A 53 -6.77 -14.78 -4.97
N LYS A 54 -6.16 -15.07 -3.80
CA LYS A 54 -5.26 -14.15 -3.10
C LYS A 54 -4.10 -13.75 -4.02
N ILE A 55 -3.42 -14.73 -4.62
CA ILE A 55 -2.30 -14.48 -5.55
C ILE A 55 -2.75 -13.63 -6.73
N GLN A 56 -3.91 -13.93 -7.33
CA GLN A 56 -4.44 -13.17 -8.45
C GLN A 56 -4.65 -11.70 -8.10
N VAL A 57 -5.32 -11.42 -6.97
CA VAL A 57 -5.59 -10.06 -6.51
C VAL A 57 -4.29 -9.30 -6.22
N PHE A 58 -3.35 -9.92 -5.51
CA PHE A 58 -2.06 -9.28 -5.23
C PHE A 58 -1.24 -9.02 -6.50
N ARG A 59 -1.26 -9.93 -7.47
CA ARG A 59 -0.60 -9.70 -8.77
C ARG A 59 -1.17 -8.48 -9.48
N GLN A 60 -2.50 -8.35 -9.54
CA GLN A 60 -3.18 -7.20 -10.13
C GLN A 60 -2.78 -5.90 -9.43
N HIS A 61 -2.74 -5.86 -8.09
CA HIS A 61 -2.30 -4.68 -7.37
C HIS A 61 -0.82 -4.33 -7.59
N VAL A 62 0.06 -5.33 -7.64
CA VAL A 62 1.48 -5.11 -7.94
C VAL A 62 1.65 -4.52 -9.34
N GLU A 63 0.92 -5.02 -10.33
CA GLU A 63 0.95 -4.53 -11.71
C GLU A 63 0.48 -3.07 -11.80
N GLN A 64 -0.68 -2.75 -11.21
CA GLN A 64 -1.20 -1.38 -11.15
C GLN A 64 -0.22 -0.40 -10.50
N LEU A 65 0.44 -0.81 -9.41
CA LEU A 65 1.43 0.03 -8.73
C LEU A 65 2.69 0.23 -9.57
N LYS A 66 3.15 -0.81 -10.29
CA LYS A 66 4.27 -0.70 -11.22
C LYS A 66 3.96 0.28 -12.34
N GLU A 67 2.81 0.15 -12.98
CA GLU A 67 2.36 1.06 -14.04
C GLU A 67 2.32 2.50 -13.54
N LYS A 68 1.67 2.74 -12.38
CA LYS A 68 1.64 4.07 -11.76
C LYS A 68 3.04 4.61 -11.46
N GLY A 69 3.93 3.77 -10.94
CA GLY A 69 5.31 4.13 -10.67
C GLY A 69 6.05 4.56 -11.94
N THR A 70 5.88 3.82 -13.04
CA THR A 70 6.50 4.17 -14.32
C THR A 70 5.95 5.47 -14.90
N ALA A 71 4.63 5.68 -14.84
CA ALA A 71 4.00 6.91 -15.32
C ALA A 71 4.51 8.15 -14.56
N LEU A 72 4.58 8.07 -13.23
CA LEU A 72 5.12 9.14 -12.39
C LEU A 72 6.61 9.39 -12.64
N ALA A 73 7.40 8.35 -12.89
CA ALA A 73 8.82 8.50 -13.22
C ALA A 73 9.01 9.26 -14.54
N VAL A 74 8.20 8.92 -15.55
CA VAL A 74 8.19 9.60 -16.86
C VAL A 74 7.77 11.07 -16.70
N GLU A 75 6.68 11.34 -15.99
CA GLU A 75 6.21 12.71 -15.73
C GLU A 75 7.27 13.55 -14.99
N ASN A 76 7.86 12.99 -13.92
CA ASN A 76 8.93 13.67 -13.18
C ASN A 76 10.15 13.98 -14.05
N ALA A 77 10.54 13.07 -14.95
CA ALA A 77 11.64 13.32 -15.88
C ALA A 77 11.31 14.48 -16.83
N MET A 78 10.08 14.54 -17.37
CA MET A 78 9.65 15.66 -18.21
C MET A 78 9.65 17.00 -17.45
N LEU A 79 9.16 17.01 -16.21
CA LEU A 79 9.13 18.22 -15.37
C LEU A 79 10.54 18.71 -15.04
N ARG A 80 11.46 17.79 -14.69
CA ARG A 80 12.88 18.13 -14.45
C ARG A 80 13.52 18.74 -15.68
N ASN A 81 13.33 18.15 -16.86
CA ASN A 81 13.85 18.70 -18.11
C ASN A 81 13.29 20.10 -18.41
N LYS A 82 11.98 20.32 -18.16
CA LYS A 82 11.34 21.63 -18.34
C LYS A 82 11.92 22.68 -17.40
N LEU A 83 12.20 22.32 -16.14
CA LEU A 83 12.84 23.21 -15.16
C LEU A 83 14.26 23.57 -15.60
N SER A 84 15.07 22.60 -16.03
CA SER A 84 16.42 22.86 -16.55
C SER A 84 16.40 23.84 -17.72
N LEU A 85 15.49 23.66 -18.68
CA LEU A 85 15.34 24.57 -19.82
C LEU A 85 14.89 25.99 -19.42
N GLN A 86 14.11 26.14 -18.35
CA GLN A 86 13.72 27.45 -17.83
C GLN A 86 14.87 28.13 -17.08
N GLN A 87 15.68 27.37 -16.35
CA GLN A 87 16.86 27.88 -15.65
C GLN A 87 17.90 28.43 -16.64
N GLU A 88 18.19 27.69 -17.72
CA GLU A 88 19.08 28.16 -18.80
C GLU A 88 18.59 29.44 -19.49
N ARG A 89 17.26 29.60 -19.63
CA ARG A 89 16.65 30.82 -20.20
C ARG A 89 16.68 32.01 -19.25
N GLY A 90 16.70 31.79 -17.94
CA GLY A 90 16.83 32.83 -16.92
C GLY A 90 18.25 33.37 -16.79
N SER A 91 19.26 32.52 -16.93
CA SER A 91 20.69 32.90 -16.86
C SER A 91 21.21 33.66 -18.09
N ASN A 92 20.47 33.69 -19.21
CA ASN A 92 20.85 34.42 -20.43
C ASN A 92 20.35 35.87 -20.51
N LYS A 93 19.78 36.44 -19.44
CA LYS A 93 19.30 37.83 -19.41
C LYS A 93 20.21 38.86 -18.73
N GLU A 94 21.36 38.46 -18.19
CA GLU A 94 22.29 39.39 -17.53
C GLU A 94 23.67 39.37 -18.20
N LYS A 95 23.73 39.83 -19.45
CA LYS A 95 25.00 40.30 -20.03
C LYS A 95 24.76 41.40 -21.06
N ALA A 96 24.14 42.49 -20.62
CA ALA A 96 24.23 43.78 -21.30
C ALA A 96 24.89 44.76 -20.33
N THR A 97 26.20 44.91 -20.52
CA THR A 97 27.10 45.87 -19.89
C THR A 97 26.52 47.29 -19.86
N VAL A 98 26.46 47.90 -18.68
CA VAL A 98 26.31 49.35 -18.52
C VAL A 98 27.43 49.84 -17.60
N PRO A 99 28.26 50.82 -17.98
CA PRO A 99 29.43 51.21 -17.20
C PRO A 99 29.12 52.27 -16.13
N SER A 100 29.86 52.17 -15.02
CA SER A 100 30.28 53.24 -14.10
C SER A 100 29.22 53.88 -13.19
N ALA A 101 29.31 53.62 -11.88
CA ALA A 101 29.85 54.57 -10.88
C ALA A 101 29.66 54.03 -9.45
N ASP A 102 30.65 54.33 -8.61
CA ASP A 102 30.69 54.25 -7.15
C ASP A 102 30.74 52.88 -6.47
N ILE A 103 31.98 52.52 -6.13
CA ILE A 103 32.34 51.52 -5.13
C ILE A 103 31.96 52.10 -3.76
N SER A 104 30.83 51.67 -3.21
CA SER A 104 30.52 51.83 -1.79
C SER A 104 30.45 50.42 -1.18
N GLU A 105 31.30 50.19 -0.18
CA GLU A 105 31.55 48.91 0.49
C GLU A 105 30.25 48.24 0.94
N VAL A 106 29.91 47.11 0.31
CA VAL A 106 28.87 46.20 0.78
C VAL A 106 29.51 45.26 1.80
N SER A 107 29.15 45.39 3.08
CA SER A 107 29.60 44.45 4.11
C SER A 107 28.91 43.10 3.92
N ASP A 108 29.67 42.00 3.98
CA ASP A 108 29.13 40.65 4.01
C ASP A 108 28.22 40.48 5.24
N VAL A 109 26.91 40.37 5.00
CA VAL A 109 25.96 39.92 6.03
C VAL A 109 25.87 38.40 5.95
N GLU A 110 26.43 37.73 6.96
CA GLU A 110 26.25 36.30 7.16
C GLU A 110 24.76 36.02 7.36
N THR A 111 24.16 35.29 6.42
CA THR A 111 22.75 34.87 6.52
C THR A 111 22.73 33.42 6.94
N ASP A 112 22.18 33.14 8.12
CA ASP A 112 21.91 31.77 8.61
C ASP A 112 20.69 31.17 7.89
N LEU A 113 20.75 31.11 6.55
CA LEU A 113 19.70 30.51 5.73
C LEU A 113 19.91 29.00 5.66
N PHE A 114 19.29 28.26 6.59
CA PHE A 114 19.24 26.80 6.55
C PHE A 114 18.11 26.33 5.62
N ILE A 115 18.46 25.93 4.39
CA ILE A 115 17.52 25.28 3.46
C ILE A 115 17.64 23.76 3.67
N GLY A 116 16.97 23.26 4.70
CA GLY A 116 16.92 21.83 5.02
C GLY A 116 15.58 21.40 5.63
N PRO A 117 15.26 20.10 5.67
CA PRO A 117 14.06 19.60 6.35
C PRO A 117 14.09 19.99 7.84
N PRO A 118 12.96 20.35 8.46
CA PRO A 118 12.94 20.86 9.82
C PRO A 118 13.52 19.84 10.81
N GLU A 119 14.43 20.28 11.68
CA GLU A 119 14.97 19.42 12.73
C GLU A 119 13.85 19.00 13.70
N THR A 120 13.67 17.69 13.86
CA THR A 120 12.76 17.18 14.89
C THR A 120 13.46 17.29 16.25
N SER A 121 13.12 18.33 17.02
CA SER A 121 13.64 18.56 18.36
C SER A 121 13.18 17.45 19.34
N ARG A 122 13.85 16.29 19.37
CA ARG A 122 13.83 15.45 20.58
C ARG A 122 14.80 16.06 21.58
N LYS A 123 14.30 16.97 22.41
CA LYS A 123 14.99 17.37 23.64
C LYS A 123 15.20 16.10 24.48
N ARG A 124 16.44 15.64 24.60
CA ARG A 124 16.82 14.69 25.66
C ARG A 124 16.84 15.48 26.95
N ALA A 125 16.03 15.03 27.91
CA ALA A 125 16.09 15.50 29.28
C ALA A 125 17.44 15.11 29.91
N LEU A 126 18.08 16.08 30.54
CA LEU A 126 18.96 15.91 31.69
C LEU A 126 18.53 16.95 32.73
#